data_AF-A0A3N8JNT4-F1
#
_entry.id   AF-A0A3N8JNT4-F1
#
_cell.length_a   1.000
_cell.length_b   1.000
_cell.length_c   1.000
_cell.angle_alpha   90.00
_cell.angle_beta   90.00
_cell.angle_gamma   90.00
#
_symmetry.space_group_name_H-M   'P 1'
#
loop_
_entity.id
_entity.type
_entity.pdbx_description
1 polymer ?
#
loop_
_entity_poly.entity_id
_entity_poly.type
_entity_poly.pdbx_seq_one_letter_code
_entity_poly.pdbx_strand_id
1 'polypeptide(L)'
;MLYLVQSAATLVLVLLAMQDVRARRLSNRAVLAFAMLYFVAAALAREGLAQLAGHAATAAAMLLLFAGLRHAGWLGGGDVKLAAAVFLWAGPALAFPVLTIVGASGTACGLAALAAGAWRRRTAPAPAPAPAPAPAPAPARTIATRGVPYGVALALGGTLAVWAPFPHAVSLT
;
A
#
# COMPACT_ATOMS: atom_id res chain seq x y z
N MET A 1 10.04 12.41 20.48
CA MET A 1 10.83 12.17 19.25
C MET A 1 10.27 11.01 18.43
N LEU A 2 10.11 9.81 19.00
CA LEU A 2 9.58 8.64 18.28
C LEU A 2 8.16 8.86 17.70
N TYR A 3 7.25 9.50 18.44
CA TYR A 3 5.92 9.86 17.95
C TYR A 3 5.95 10.77 16.70
N LEU A 4 6.90 11.70 16.61
CA LEU A 4 7.03 12.56 15.42
C LEU A 4 7.40 11.72 14.19
N VAL A 5 8.25 10.71 14.36
CA VAL A 5 8.62 9.77 13.30
C VAL A 5 7.43 8.91 12.89
N GLN A 6 6.65 8.40 13.85
CA GLN A 6 5.42 7.63 13.58
C GLN A 6 4.35 8.45 12.86
N SER A 7 4.12 9.69 13.30
CA SER A 7 3.20 10.61 12.63
C SER A 7 3.68 10.97 11.23
N ALA A 8 4.98 11.24 11.05
CA ALA A 8 5.56 11.49 9.73
C ALA A 8 5.43 10.25 8.80
N ALA A 9 5.70 9.06 9.32
CA ALA A 9 5.57 7.81 8.57
C ALA A 9 4.12 7.58 8.14
N THR A 10 3.17 7.83 9.04
CA THR A 10 1.73 7.76 8.75
C THR A 10 1.31 8.79 7.70
N LEU A 11 1.82 10.02 7.76
CA LEU A 11 1.57 11.04 6.74
C LEU A 11 2.10 10.61 5.36
N VAL A 12 3.29 10.00 5.31
CA VAL A 12 3.83 9.44 4.06
C VAL A 12 2.95 8.31 3.53
N LEU A 13 2.44 7.42 4.40
CA LEU A 13 1.48 6.38 4.00
C LEU A 13 0.18 6.97 3.42
N VAL A 14 -0.36 8.01 4.04
CA VAL A 14 -1.54 8.73 3.53
C VAL A 14 -1.25 9.33 2.16
N LEU A 15 -0.09 9.98 1.98
CA LEU A 15 0.32 10.53 0.69
C LEU A 15 0.45 9.43 -0.39
N LEU A 16 1.03 8.28 -0.04
CA LEU A 16 1.15 7.13 -0.94
C LEU A 16 -0.22 6.53 -1.30
N ALA A 17 -1.13 6.39 -0.33
CA ALA A 17 -2.50 5.94 -0.57
C ALA A 17 -3.26 6.91 -1.50
N MET A 18 -3.10 8.22 -1.30
CA MET A 18 -3.68 9.23 -2.19
C MET A 18 -3.11 9.16 -3.61
N GLN A 19 -1.79 8.95 -3.76
CA GLN A 19 -1.14 8.75 -5.06
C GLN A 19 -1.67 7.50 -5.77
N ASP A 20 -1.88 6.42 -5.04
CA ASP A 20 -2.39 5.17 -5.59
C ASP A 20 -3.85 5.30 -6.06
N VAL A 21 -4.70 5.97 -5.29
CA VAL A 21 -6.08 6.27 -5.69
C VAL A 21 -6.15 7.18 -6.92
N ARG A 22 -5.34 8.26 -6.96
CA ARG A 22 -5.36 9.26 -8.04
C ARG A 22 -4.71 8.77 -9.32
N ALA A 23 -3.53 8.18 -9.21
CA ALA A 23 -2.63 7.96 -10.33
C ALA A 23 -2.19 6.49 -10.50
N ARG A 24 -2.51 5.59 -9.56
CA ARG A 24 -2.03 4.18 -9.58
C ARG A 24 -0.51 4.08 -9.71
N ARG A 25 0.20 5.06 -9.13
CA ARG A 25 1.65 5.20 -9.21
C ARG A 25 2.17 5.63 -7.86
N LEU A 26 2.82 4.69 -7.17
CA LEU A 26 3.51 4.93 -5.91
C LEU A 26 4.90 5.52 -6.19
N SER A 27 5.21 6.66 -5.57
CA SER A 27 6.50 7.32 -5.72
C SER A 27 7.62 6.54 -5.04
N ASN A 28 8.68 6.18 -5.79
CA ASN A 28 9.87 5.53 -5.21
C ASN A 28 10.48 6.35 -4.06
N ARG A 29 10.47 7.69 -4.19
CA ARG A 29 11.03 8.59 -3.17
C ARG A 29 10.23 8.54 -1.87
N ALA A 30 8.90 8.50 -1.96
CA ALA A 30 8.04 8.44 -0.78
C ALA A 30 8.09 7.05 -0.12
N VAL A 31 8.15 5.97 -0.89
CA VAL A 31 8.35 4.62 -0.34
C VAL A 31 9.71 4.51 0.36
N LEU A 32 10.78 5.04 -0.25
CA LEU A 32 12.10 5.08 0.38
C LEU A 32 12.10 5.93 1.65
N ALA A 33 11.46 7.11 1.64
CA ALA A 33 11.34 7.96 2.82
C ALA A 33 10.63 7.21 3.96
N PHE A 34 9.53 6.50 3.66
CA PHE A 34 8.82 5.68 4.64
C PHE A 34 9.72 4.55 5.21
N ALA A 35 10.49 3.87 4.38
CA ALA A 35 11.44 2.86 4.84
C ALA A 35 12.57 3.46 5.70
N MET A 36 13.10 4.63 5.33
CA MET A 36 14.14 5.32 6.11
C MET A 36 13.65 5.77 7.48
N LEU A 37 12.38 6.15 7.60
CA LEU A 37 11.78 6.50 8.89
C LEU A 37 11.77 5.32 9.87
N TYR A 38 11.74 4.06 9.41
CA TYR A 38 11.90 2.91 10.29
C TYR A 38 13.29 2.90 10.95
N PHE A 39 14.37 3.10 10.19
CA PHE A 39 15.72 3.12 10.75
C PHE A 39 15.91 4.27 11.75
N VAL A 40 15.27 5.42 11.51
CA VAL A 40 15.24 6.53 12.47
C VAL A 40 14.48 6.11 13.74
N ALA A 41 13.31 5.48 13.60
CA ALA A 41 12.54 4.99 14.74
C ALA A 41 13.31 3.93 15.54
N ALA A 42 13.93 2.96 14.88
CA ALA A 42 14.73 1.90 15.50
C ALA A 42 15.96 2.47 16.24
N ALA A 43 16.63 3.48 15.67
CA ALA A 43 17.73 4.18 16.34
C ALA A 43 17.25 4.93 17.59
N LEU A 44 16.11 5.64 17.52
CA LEU A 44 15.51 6.33 18.66
C LEU A 44 15.01 5.36 19.75
N ALA A 45 14.51 4.20 19.35
CA ALA A 45 14.07 3.12 20.25
C ALA A 45 15.24 2.30 20.81
N ARG A 46 16.47 2.53 20.33
CA ARG A 46 17.69 1.78 20.69
C ARG A 46 17.53 0.27 20.47
N GLU A 47 16.91 -0.11 19.35
CA GLU A 47 16.75 -1.52 18.99
C GLU A 47 18.10 -2.23 18.83
N GLY A 48 18.17 -3.49 19.26
CA GLY A 48 19.36 -4.32 19.10
C GLY A 48 19.54 -4.79 17.65
N LEU A 49 20.79 -5.12 17.27
CA LEU A 49 21.12 -5.60 15.91
C LEU A 49 20.32 -6.84 15.49
N ALA A 50 20.04 -7.75 16.42
CA ALA A 50 19.24 -8.94 16.14
C ALA A 50 17.78 -8.59 15.75
N GLN A 51 17.20 -7.60 16.43
CA GLN A 51 15.86 -7.11 16.11
C GLN A 51 15.85 -6.44 14.74
N LEU A 52 16.83 -5.57 14.46
CA LEU A 52 16.98 -4.94 13.15
C LEU A 52 17.12 -5.97 12.02
N ALA A 53 17.92 -7.01 12.24
CA ALA A 53 18.09 -8.12 11.30
C ALA A 53 16.77 -8.87 11.06
N GLY A 54 15.95 -9.09 12.09
CA GLY A 54 14.62 -9.70 11.96
C GLY A 54 13.67 -8.86 11.10
N HIS A 55 13.68 -7.54 11.26
CA HIS A 55 12.87 -6.63 10.45
C HIS A 55 13.33 -6.60 8.99
N ALA A 56 14.65 -6.52 8.77
CA ALA A 56 15.23 -6.58 7.43
C ALA A 56 14.95 -7.92 6.72
N ALA A 57 15.05 -9.04 7.44
CA ALA A 57 14.71 -10.37 6.92
C ALA A 57 13.23 -10.47 6.56
N THR A 58 12.34 -9.93 7.39
CA THR A 58 10.90 -9.88 7.11
C THR A 58 10.61 -9.04 5.85
N ALA A 59 11.24 -7.87 5.74
CA ALA A 59 11.12 -7.02 4.55
C ALA A 59 11.60 -7.74 3.27
N ALA A 60 12.73 -8.44 3.34
CA ALA A 60 13.29 -9.19 2.22
C ALA A 60 12.38 -10.37 1.80
N ALA A 61 11.90 -11.16 2.77
CA ALA A 61 10.98 -12.25 2.51
C ALA A 61 9.69 -11.77 1.83
N MET A 62 9.14 -10.65 2.31
CA MET A 62 7.93 -10.05 1.74
C MET A 62 8.21 -9.43 0.37
N LEU A 63 9.37 -8.80 0.17
CA LEU A 63 9.76 -8.33 -1.15
C LEU A 63 9.75 -9.47 -2.18
N LEU A 64 10.31 -10.64 -1.83
CA LEU A 64 10.33 -11.82 -2.70
C LEU A 64 8.92 -12.36 -2.96
N LEU A 65 8.10 -12.50 -1.91
CA LEU A 65 6.72 -12.94 -2.03
C LEU A 65 5.92 -12.04 -2.98
N PHE A 66 5.90 -10.73 -2.70
CA PHE A 66 5.16 -9.75 -3.49
C PHE A 66 5.74 -9.56 -4.90
N ALA A 67 7.06 -9.74 -5.09
CA ALA A 67 7.67 -9.79 -6.42
C ALA A 67 7.18 -11.01 -7.24
N GLY A 68 6.99 -12.17 -6.60
CA GLY A 68 6.35 -13.33 -7.20
C GLY A 68 4.91 -13.04 -7.67
N LEU A 69 4.12 -12.38 -6.83
CA LEU A 69 2.77 -11.93 -7.21
C LEU A 69 2.79 -10.91 -8.36
N ARG A 70 3.80 -10.02 -8.39
CA ARG A 70 4.00 -9.11 -9.52
C ARG A 70 4.35 -9.86 -10.80
N HIS A 71 5.19 -10.88 -10.71
CA HIS A 71 5.55 -11.72 -11.86
C HIS A 71 4.32 -12.45 -12.42
N ALA A 72 3.43 -12.93 -11.56
CA ALA A 72 2.13 -13.48 -11.94
C ALA A 72 1.14 -12.44 -12.50
N GLY A 73 1.48 -11.14 -12.49
CA GLY A 73 0.67 -10.06 -13.04
C GLY A 73 -0.42 -9.53 -12.11
N TRP A 74 -0.43 -9.90 -10.83
CA TRP A 74 -1.51 -9.58 -9.90
C TRP A 74 -1.36 -8.20 -9.25
N LEU A 75 -0.12 -7.77 -9.01
CA LEU A 75 0.19 -6.51 -8.34
C LEU A 75 1.02 -5.56 -9.22
N GLY A 76 1.00 -4.27 -8.90
CA GLY A 76 1.90 -3.29 -9.49
C GLY A 76 3.29 -3.32 -8.87
N GLY A 77 4.31 -2.89 -9.61
CA GLY A 77 5.68 -2.81 -9.09
C GLY A 77 5.87 -1.81 -7.94
N GLY A 78 4.98 -0.81 -7.84
CA GLY A 78 4.94 0.12 -6.70
C GLY A 78 4.48 -0.57 -5.42
N ASP A 79 3.46 -1.43 -5.52
CA ASP A 79 2.87 -2.15 -4.39
C ASP A 79 3.90 -3.08 -3.74
N VAL A 80 4.72 -3.75 -4.55
CA VAL A 80 5.80 -4.63 -4.07
C VAL A 80 6.80 -3.88 -3.18
N LYS A 81 7.20 -2.67 -3.61
CA LYS A 81 8.15 -1.85 -2.85
C LYS A 81 7.54 -1.34 -1.56
N LEU A 82 6.28 -0.89 -1.62
CA LEU A 82 5.57 -0.42 -0.43
C LEU A 82 5.32 -1.57 0.55
N ALA A 83 4.96 -2.76 0.07
CA ALA A 83 4.82 -3.95 0.90
C ALA A 83 6.12 -4.26 1.65
N ALA A 84 7.26 -4.33 0.95
CA ALA A 84 8.54 -4.53 1.60
C ALA A 84 8.83 -3.49 2.70
N ALA A 85 8.53 -2.22 2.45
CA ALA A 85 8.69 -1.16 3.44
C ALA A 85 7.70 -1.28 4.62
N VAL A 86 6.45 -1.66 4.38
CA VAL A 86 5.46 -1.92 5.45
C VAL A 86 5.89 -3.09 6.33
N PHE A 87 6.39 -4.16 5.72
CA PHE A 87 6.86 -5.35 6.46
C PHE A 87 8.22 -5.14 7.12
N LEU A 88 9.02 -4.17 6.67
CA LEU A 88 10.17 -3.66 7.41
C LEU A 88 9.75 -3.04 8.74
N TRP A 89 8.66 -2.26 8.77
CA TRP A 89 8.10 -1.72 10.01
C TRP A 89 7.44 -2.80 10.88
N ALA A 90 6.76 -3.76 10.26
CA ALA A 90 6.02 -4.78 10.98
C ALA A 90 6.95 -5.75 11.73
N GLY A 91 8.08 -6.09 11.11
CA GLY A 91 8.95 -7.15 11.60
C GLY A 91 8.27 -8.51 11.70
N PRO A 92 8.95 -9.51 12.28
CA PRO A 92 8.43 -10.87 12.33
C PRO A 92 7.18 -11.00 13.21
N ALA A 93 7.08 -10.18 14.27
CA ALA A 93 5.98 -10.24 15.22
C ALA A 93 4.64 -9.77 14.62
N LEU A 94 4.66 -8.71 13.80
CA LEU A 94 3.44 -8.16 13.21
C LEU A 94 3.20 -8.55 11.75
N ALA A 95 4.10 -9.34 11.15
CA ALA A 95 3.96 -9.77 9.76
C ALA A 95 2.59 -10.40 9.48
N PHE A 96 2.16 -11.36 10.29
CA PHE A 96 0.87 -12.03 10.07
C PHE A 96 -0.35 -11.11 10.28
N PRO A 97 -0.46 -10.32 11.38
CA PRO A 97 -1.51 -9.32 11.53
C PRO A 97 -1.57 -8.31 10.38
N VAL A 98 -0.42 -7.78 9.96
CA VAL A 98 -0.34 -6.81 8.87
C VAL A 98 -0.77 -7.45 7.56
N LEU A 99 -0.31 -8.66 7.24
CA LEU A 99 -0.74 -9.39 6.05
C LEU A 99 -2.25 -9.63 6.04
N THR A 100 -2.84 -9.92 7.19
CA THR A 100 -4.29 -10.13 7.35
C THR A 100 -5.06 -8.85 7.05
N ILE A 101 -4.63 -7.71 7.61
CA ILE A 101 -5.26 -6.40 7.33
C ILE A 101 -5.12 -6.03 5.86
N VAL A 102 -3.92 -6.19 5.29
CA VAL A 102 -3.66 -5.90 3.86
C VAL A 102 -4.51 -6.79 2.97
N GLY A 103 -4.61 -8.09 3.27
CA GLY A 103 -5.44 -9.03 2.54
C GLY A 103 -6.93 -8.70 2.62
N ALA A 104 -7.45 -8.46 3.82
CA ALA A 104 -8.86 -8.15 4.04
C ALA A 104 -9.25 -6.82 3.38
N SER A 105 -8.48 -5.76 3.60
CA SER A 105 -8.74 -4.45 3.00
C SER A 105 -8.53 -4.44 1.48
N GLY A 106 -7.53 -5.15 0.98
CA GLY A 106 -7.29 -5.34 -0.45
C GLY A 106 -8.44 -6.09 -1.13
N THR A 107 -8.95 -7.14 -0.49
CA THR A 107 -10.13 -7.89 -0.96
C THR A 107 -11.37 -7.00 -0.99
N ALA A 108 -11.63 -6.24 0.08
CA ALA A 108 -12.75 -5.30 0.14
C ALA A 108 -12.65 -4.24 -0.98
N CYS A 109 -11.46 -3.66 -1.20
CA CYS A 109 -11.21 -2.71 -2.27
C CYS A 109 -11.41 -3.33 -3.67
N GLY A 110 -10.97 -4.57 -3.86
CA GLY A 110 -11.17 -5.33 -5.10
C GLY A 110 -12.64 -5.58 -5.38
N LEU A 111 -13.40 -6.06 -4.39
CA LEU A 111 -14.84 -6.28 -4.51
C LEU A 111 -15.60 -4.99 -4.80
N ALA A 112 -15.25 -3.88 -4.13
CA ALA A 112 -15.84 -2.57 -4.41
C ALA A 112 -15.56 -2.10 -5.85
N ALA A 113 -14.34 -2.31 -6.35
CA ALA A 113 -13.99 -1.98 -7.73
C ALA A 113 -14.76 -2.84 -8.75
N LEU A 114 -14.95 -4.13 -8.47
CA LEU A 114 -15.76 -5.03 -9.29
C LEU A 114 -17.23 -4.63 -9.31
N ALA A 115 -17.80 -4.32 -8.14
CA ALA A 115 -19.19 -3.87 -8.00
C ALA A 115 -19.44 -2.55 -8.75
N ALA A 116 -18.55 -1.56 -8.58
CA ALA A 116 -18.61 -0.29 -9.33
C ALA A 116 -18.48 -0.51 -10.84
N GLY A 117 -17.62 -1.45 -11.25
CA GLY A 117 -17.48 -1.88 -12.65
C GLY A 117 -18.76 -2.49 -13.21
N ALA A 118 -19.40 -3.38 -12.45
CA ALA A 118 -20.65 -4.02 -12.84
C ALA A 118 -21.82 -3.03 -12.91
N TRP A 119 -21.92 -2.11 -11.95
CA TRP A 119 -22.98 -1.10 -11.93
C TRP A 119 -22.89 -0.17 -13.14
N ARG A 120 -21.69 0.35 -13.46
CA ARG A 120 -21.49 1.22 -14.63
C ARG A 120 -21.82 0.53 -15.95
N ARG A 121 -21.58 -0.79 -16.07
CA ARG A 121 -21.97 -1.56 -17.26
C ARG A 121 -23.49 -1.68 -17.41
N ARG A 122 -24.22 -1.71 -16.28
CA ARG A 122 -25.70 -1.78 -16.28
C ARG A 122 -26.36 -0.43 -16.55
N THR A 123 -25.72 0.67 -16.18
CA THR A 123 -26.28 2.04 -16.34
C THR A 123 -25.77 2.77 -17.58
N ALA A 124 -24.86 2.17 -18.35
CA ALA A 124 -24.42 2.72 -19.62
C ALA A 124 -25.60 2.75 -20.62
N PRO A 125 -25.91 3.90 -21.24
CA PRO A 125 -26.94 3.98 -22.28
C PRO A 125 -26.64 3.00 -23.42
N ALA A 126 -27.68 2.41 -24.00
CA ALA A 126 -27.54 1.60 -25.21
C ALA A 126 -26.82 2.41 -26.30
N PRO A 127 -25.86 1.83 -27.04
CA PRO A 127 -25.15 2.56 -28.08
C PRO A 127 -26.17 3.05 -29.12
N ALA A 128 -26.27 4.37 -29.28
CA ALA A 128 -27.05 4.96 -30.36
C ALA A 128 -26.44 4.54 -31.72
N PRO A 129 -27.26 4.31 -32.76
CA PRO A 129 -26.73 4.03 -34.10
C PRO A 129 -25.85 5.21 -34.56
N ALA A 130 -24.56 4.95 -34.79
CA ALA A 130 -23.57 5.98 -35.11
C ALA A 130 -23.62 6.38 -36.60
N PRO A 131 -23.55 7.68 -36.94
CA PRO A 131 -23.13 8.11 -38.28
C PRO A 131 -21.61 7.90 -38.47
N ALA A 132 -21.17 7.86 -39.74
CA ALA A 132 -19.85 7.51 -40.30
C ALA A 132 -18.56 7.75 -39.45
N PRO A 133 -17.49 6.96 -39.65
CA PRO A 133 -16.36 6.87 -38.71
C PRO A 133 -15.50 8.13 -38.68
N ALA A 134 -15.65 8.92 -37.61
CA ALA A 134 -14.63 9.88 -37.18
C ALA A 134 -13.53 9.15 -36.37
N PRO A 135 -12.28 9.65 -36.34
CA PRO A 135 -11.23 9.06 -35.51
C PRO A 135 -11.67 9.08 -34.04
N ALA A 136 -11.86 7.88 -33.48
CA ALA A 136 -12.41 7.72 -32.15
C ALA A 136 -11.47 8.33 -31.09
N PRO A 137 -11.96 9.21 -30.19
CA PRO A 137 -11.18 9.63 -29.03
C PRO A 137 -10.80 8.41 -28.19
N ALA A 138 -9.56 8.38 -27.71
CA ALA A 138 -9.03 7.25 -26.93
C ALA A 138 -9.98 6.88 -25.78
N PRO A 139 -10.34 5.59 -25.62
CA PRO A 139 -11.33 5.19 -24.63
C PRO A 139 -10.86 5.57 -23.23
N ALA A 140 -11.70 6.29 -22.48
CA ALA A 140 -11.45 6.61 -21.08
C ALA A 140 -11.25 5.29 -20.31
N ARG A 141 -10.03 5.07 -19.81
CA ARG A 141 -9.63 3.83 -19.13
C ARG A 141 -10.47 3.66 -17.86
N THR A 142 -11.41 2.72 -17.92
CA THR A 142 -12.33 2.39 -16.82
C THR A 142 -11.59 1.97 -15.54
N ILE A 143 -12.23 2.09 -14.38
CA ILE A 143 -11.67 1.66 -13.08
C ILE A 143 -11.19 0.20 -13.13
N ALA A 144 -11.92 -0.68 -13.84
CA ALA A 144 -11.52 -2.08 -14.04
C ALA A 144 -10.19 -2.23 -14.79
N THR A 145 -9.91 -1.35 -15.76
CA THR A 145 -8.63 -1.31 -16.49
C THR A 145 -7.51 -0.54 -15.76
N ARG A 146 -7.82 0.12 -14.63
CA ARG A 146 -6.87 0.83 -13.77
C ARG A 146 -6.29 -0.07 -12.65
N GLY A 147 -6.75 -1.32 -12.50
CA GLY A 147 -6.30 -2.25 -11.44
C GLY A 147 -7.06 -2.04 -10.12
N VAL A 148 -6.58 -2.57 -8.99
CA VAL A 148 -7.10 -2.30 -7.62
C VAL A 148 -6.11 -1.38 -6.89
N PRO A 149 -6.54 -0.39 -6.09
CA PRO A 149 -5.62 0.46 -5.33
C PRO A 149 -5.07 -0.29 -4.10
N TYR A 150 -4.09 -1.17 -4.31
CA TYR A 150 -3.46 -1.93 -3.23
C TYR A 150 -2.66 -1.05 -2.26
N GLY A 151 -2.25 0.15 -2.67
CA GLY A 151 -1.58 1.13 -1.83
C GLY A 151 -2.44 1.59 -0.64
N VAL A 152 -3.76 1.61 -0.77
CA VAL A 152 -4.67 1.88 0.36
C VAL A 152 -4.63 0.74 1.38
N ALA A 153 -4.71 -0.50 0.92
CA ALA A 153 -4.64 -1.68 1.78
C ALA A 153 -3.29 -1.77 2.51
N LEU A 154 -2.20 -1.51 1.79
CA LEU A 154 -0.85 -1.43 2.34
C LEU A 154 -0.68 -0.29 3.34
N ALA A 155 -1.31 0.87 3.10
CA ALA A 155 -1.28 1.98 4.04
C ALA A 155 -2.02 1.66 5.36
N LEU A 156 -3.14 0.93 5.29
CA LEU A 156 -3.85 0.47 6.49
C LEU A 156 -3.01 -0.51 7.31
N GLY A 157 -2.45 -1.53 6.67
CA GLY A 157 -1.53 -2.46 7.34
C GLY A 157 -0.26 -1.77 7.86
N GLY A 158 0.29 -0.84 7.08
CA GLY A 158 1.44 -0.03 7.48
C GLY A 158 1.17 0.86 8.68
N THR A 159 -0.06 1.39 8.82
CA THR A 159 -0.44 2.17 9.99
C THR A 159 -0.42 1.29 11.25
N LEU A 160 -0.94 0.06 11.17
CA LEU A 160 -0.78 -0.89 12.28
C LEU A 160 0.70 -1.13 12.59
N ALA A 161 1.51 -1.42 11.56
CA ALA A 161 2.94 -1.68 11.71
C ALA A 161 3.72 -0.53 12.37
N VAL A 162 3.32 0.72 12.11
CA VAL A 162 3.97 1.90 12.68
C VAL A 162 3.63 2.08 14.17
N TRP A 163 2.40 1.79 14.58
CA TRP A 163 1.89 2.14 15.91
C TRP A 163 1.88 0.99 16.91
N ALA A 164 1.73 -0.26 16.46
CA ALA A 164 1.64 -1.43 17.33
C ALA A 164 2.94 -1.80 18.09
N PRO A 165 4.17 -1.64 17.52
CA PRO A 165 5.40 -1.98 18.25
C PRO A 165 5.71 -1.07 19.44
N PHE A 166 5.13 0.14 19.47
CA PHE A 166 5.48 1.18 20.45
C PHE A 166 4.25 1.61 21.26
N PRO A 167 3.63 0.71 22.06
CA PRO A 167 2.47 1.06 22.85
C PRO A 167 2.80 2.13 23.91
N HIS A 168 1.90 3.12 24.01
CA HIS A 168 1.77 4.19 25.00
C HIS A 168 2.83 4.26 26.12
N ALA A 169 3.92 4.99 25.87
CA ALA A 169 4.57 5.75 26.92
C ALA A 169 3.99 7.17 26.90
N VAL A 170 2.75 7.32 27.37
CA VAL A 170 2.27 8.62 27.84
C VAL A 170 3.02 8.89 29.14
N SER A 171 4.28 9.32 29.03
CA SER A 171 4.89 10.12 30.08
C SER A 171 4.65 11.57 29.68
N LEU A 172 3.57 12.11 30.23
CA LEU A 172 3.42 13.55 30.39
C LEU A 172 4.58 14.00 31.29
N THR A 173 5.59 14.60 30.68
CA THR A 173 6.56 15.47 31.36
C THR A 173 6.72 16.72 30.52
#